data_AF-A0A842Y8F8-F1
#
_entry.id   AF-A0A842Y8F8-F1
#
_cell.length_a   1.000
_cell.length_b   1.000
_cell.length_c   1.000
_cell.angle_alpha   90.00
_cell.angle_beta   90.00
_cell.angle_gamma   90.00
#
_symmetry.space_group_name_H-M   'P 1'
#
loop_
_entity.id
_entity.type
_entity.pdbx_description
1 polymer ?
#
loop_
_entity_poly.entity_id
_entity_poly.type
_entity_poly.pdbx_seq_one_letter_code
_entity_poly.pdbx_strand_id
1 'polypeptide(L)' 'MEIEELAKKIDAKSLRAEAKKRDIPTRCVTKLDLARALPLEVVEELAKKSGK' A
#
# COMPACT_ATOMS: atom_id res chain seq x y z
N MET A 1 -9.90 8.31 -6.96
CA MET A 1 -9.90 7.70 -5.62
C MET A 1 -8.73 8.29 -4.86
N GLU A 2 -8.96 8.77 -3.63
CA GLU A 2 -7.84 9.19 -2.78
C GLU A 2 -7.02 7.97 -2.34
N ILE A 3 -5.69 8.12 -2.28
CA ILE A 3 -4.76 7.10 -1.77
C ILE A 3 -5.19 6.62 -0.37
N GLU A 4 -5.78 7.50 0.44
CA GLU A 4 -6.29 7.18 1.77
C GLU A 4 -7.45 6.17 1.74
N GLU A 5 -8.37 6.28 0.78
CA GLU A 5 -9.46 5.31 0.64
C GLU A 5 -8.97 3.95 0.15
N LEU A 6 -8.03 3.94 -0.80
CA LEU A 6 -7.41 2.72 -1.29
C LEU A 6 -6.61 2.04 -0.18
N ALA A 7 -5.80 2.80 0.55
CA ALA A 7 -5.02 2.31 1.68
C ALA A 7 -5.89 1.74 2.81
N LYS A 8 -7.11 2.25 3.01
CA LYS A 8 -8.07 1.64 3.95
C LYS A 8 -8.52 0.26 3.51
N LYS A 9 -8.77 0.04 2.21
CA LYS A 9 -9.20 -1.24 1.62
C LYS A 9 -8.10 -2.29 1.51
N ILE A 10 -6.84 -1.88 1.45
CA ILE A 10 -5.69 -2.80 1.29
C ILE A 10 -5.23 -3.34 2.63
N ASP A 11 -4.87 -4.61 2.71
CA ASP A 11 -4.23 -5.17 3.91
C ASP A 11 -2.84 -4.58 4.19
N ALA A 12 -2.53 -4.28 5.46
CA ALA A 12 -1.24 -3.67 5.83
C ALA A 12 -0.04 -4.61 5.52
N LYS A 13 -0.25 -5.93 5.58
CA LYS A 13 0.74 -6.92 5.17
C LYS A 13 1.09 -6.81 3.68
N SER A 14 0.08 -6.62 2.84
CA SER A 14 0.25 -6.52 1.39
C SER A 14 1.03 -5.27 0.99
N LEU A 15 0.69 -4.11 1.59
CA LEU A 15 1.45 -2.87 1.41
C LEU A 15 2.91 -3.02 1.84
N ARG A 16 3.16 -3.63 3.00
CA ARG A 16 4.53 -3.88 3.47
C ARG A 16 5.31 -4.84 2.59
N ALA A 17 4.68 -5.90 2.09
CA ALA A 17 5.34 -6.86 1.21
C ALA A 17 5.76 -6.20 -0.11
N GLU A 18 4.88 -5.39 -0.68
CA GLU A 18 5.15 -4.70 -1.95
C GLU A 18 6.17 -3.57 -1.79
N ALA A 19 6.10 -2.84 -0.67
CA ALA A 19 7.13 -1.87 -0.29
C ALA A 19 8.50 -2.55 -0.12
N LYS A 20 8.56 -3.70 0.55
CA LYS A 20 9.80 -4.45 0.76
C LYS A 20 10.40 -4.98 -0.55
N LYS A 21 9.58 -5.43 -1.50
CA LYS A 21 10.07 -5.84 -2.84
C LYS A 21 10.71 -4.70 -3.62
N ARG A 22 10.31 -3.46 -3.33
CA ARG A 22 10.77 -2.24 -4.00
C ARG A 22 11.84 -1.50 -3.21
N ASP A 23 12.40 -2.14 -2.18
CA ASP A 23 13.39 -1.55 -1.28
C ASP A 23 12.90 -0.27 -0.58
N ILE A 24 11.58 -0.12 -0.39
CA ILE A 24 11.00 1.00 0.33
C ILE A 24 11.09 0.71 1.84
N PRO A 25 11.62 1.64 2.65
CA PRO A 25 11.78 1.44 4.09
C PRO A 25 10.43 1.24 4.78
N THR A 26 10.22 0.03 5.31
CA THR A 26 8.98 -0.34 5.99
C THR A 26 9.04 -0.21 7.52
N ARG A 27 10.15 0.28 8.06
CA ARG A 27 10.39 0.40 9.50
C ARG A 27 9.89 1.75 10.01
N CYS A 28 9.07 1.74 11.07
CA CYS A 28 8.47 2.93 11.70
C CYS A 28 7.55 3.79 10.81
N VAL A 29 7.18 3.31 9.62
CA VAL A 29 6.24 4.00 8.71
C VAL A 29 4.80 3.54 8.93
N THR A 30 3.86 4.47 8.77
CA THR A 30 2.43 4.17 8.86
C THR A 30 1.92 3.49 7.59
N LYS A 31 0.73 2.89 7.66
CA LYS A 31 0.08 2.27 6.50
C LYS A 31 -0.17 3.29 5.37
N LEU A 32 -0.54 4.51 5.72
CA LEU A 32 -0.74 5.60 4.76
C LEU A 32 0.57 6.06 4.13
N ASP A 33 1.63 6.12 4.94
CA ASP A 33 2.96 6.47 4.45
C ASP A 33 3.45 5.43 3.43
N LEU A 34 3.27 4.13 3.72
CA LEU A 34 3.54 3.05 2.77
C LEU A 34 2.70 3.15 1.49
N ALA A 35 1.42 3.49 1.61
CA ALA A 35 0.55 3.66 0.44
C ALA A 35 0.93 4.91 -0.39
N ARG A 36 1.45 5.97 0.23
CA ARG A 36 1.96 7.16 -0.47
C ARG A 36 3.34 6.94 -1.09
N ALA A 37 4.17 6.10 -0.47
CA ALA A 37 5.49 5.73 -0.99
C ALA A 37 5.41 4.77 -2.18
N LEU A 38 4.31 4.01 -2.29
CA LEU A 38 4.07 3.12 -3.42
C LEU A 38 3.49 3.86 -4.62
N PRO A 39 3.82 3.45 -5.85
CA PRO A 39 3.19 4.01 -7.05
C PRO A 39 1.68 3.77 -7.04
N LEU A 40 0.94 4.75 -7.53
CA LEU A 40 -0.52 4.76 -7.49
C LEU A 40 -1.14 3.52 -8.14
N GLU A 41 -0.61 3.10 -9.29
CA GLU A 41 -1.02 1.88 -10.00
C GLU A 41 -0.95 0.62 -9.13
N VAL A 42 0.03 0.56 -8.24
CA VAL A 42 0.29 -0.59 -7.35
C VAL A 42 -0.67 -0.59 -6.19
N VAL A 43 -0.95 0.60 -5.64
CA VAL A 43 -1.94 0.78 -4.58
C VAL A 43 -3.33 0.42 -5.12
N GLU A 44 -3.66 0.83 -6.35
CA GLU A 44 -4.92 0.46 -7.00
C GLU A 44 -5.02 -1.04 -7.30
N GLU A 45 -3.97 -1.67 -7.83
CA GLU A 45 -3.88 -3.11 -8.04
C GLU A 45 -4.06 -3.89 -6.72
N LEU A 46 -3.37 -3.46 -5.65
CA LEU A 46 -3.50 -4.07 -4.33
C LEU A 46 -4.91 -3.87 -3.76
N ALA A 47 -5.54 -2.71 -3.98
CA ALA A 47 -6.89 -2.45 -3.50
C ALA A 47 -7.91 -3.33 -4.24
N LYS A 48 -7.75 -3.51 -5.55
CA LYS A 48 -8.57 -4.43 -6.36
C LYS A 48 -8.39 -5.89 -5.96
N LYS A 49 -7.16 -6.31 -5.62
CA LYS A 49 -6.87 -7.69 -5.15
C LYS A 49 -7.30 -7.95 -3.70
N SER A 50 -7.27 -6.92 -2.85
CA SER A 50 -7.62 -7.03 -1.42
C SER A 50 -9.12 -6.88 -1.16
N GLY A 51 -9.88 -6.31 -2.10
CA GLY A 51 -11.34 -6.25 -2.04
C GLY A 51 -11.97 -7.61 -2.32
N LYS A 52 -12.09 -8.43 -1.27
CA LYS A 52 -13.09 -9.49 -1.19
C LYS A 52 -14.31 -8.97 -0.43
#